data_AF-T0N8S5-F1
#
_entry.id   AF-T0N8S5-F1
#
_cell.length_a   1.000
_cell.length_b   1.000
_cell.length_c   1.000
_cell.angle_alpha   90.00
_cell.angle_beta   90.00
_cell.angle_gamma   90.00
#
_symmetry.space_group_name_H-M   'P 1'
#
loop_
_entity.id
_entity.type
_entity.pdbx_description
1 polymer ?
#
loop_
_entity_poly.entity_id
_entity_poly.type
_entity_poly.pdbx_seq_one_letter_code
_entity_poly.pdbx_strand_id
1 'polypeptide(L)'
;MKKRFALLLTLVLLVSLLSFAIMTVTYSSVNLYEQNVMGTLWVQKSAEFRALSYQTFNLAKVRVQADLADESVKKPRTIVVDLDETILDNSQYQAWLIVHGLEHSSSTWNPWTQAGIAPAMPGAVQFLKYCEANEVEVFYISNRKVLDDNSGYTGTVKNLKALGFPNVDEEHVLFTTDSSNKTDRRTIAEDEKHVILYMGDNLNDFLNDFAKLGVDERVVMTDKYKDEFGSKFIVMPNPMYGEWESAIYEYKLGASVAEKAQMRKDKLELWDFSVDKTKSKRLFYLLKNFFMLEKYASDNTK
;
A
#
# COMPACT_ATOMS: atom_id res chain seq x y z
N MET A 1 40.59 13.88 63.16
CA MET A 1 40.75 13.04 61.95
C MET A 1 39.48 12.29 61.55
N LYS A 2 38.77 11.60 62.47
CA LYS A 2 37.56 10.80 62.17
C LYS A 2 36.41 11.58 61.49
N LYS A 3 36.16 12.84 61.87
CA LYS A 3 35.11 13.69 61.25
C LYS A 3 35.44 14.16 59.82
N ARG A 4 36.71 14.31 59.47
CA ARG A 4 37.13 14.69 58.10
C ARG A 4 37.09 13.51 57.12
N PHE A 5 37.29 12.29 57.63
CA PHE A 5 37.19 11.06 56.85
C PHE A 5 35.73 10.70 56.51
N ALA A 6 34.80 10.94 57.44
CA ALA A 6 33.37 10.75 57.19
C ALA A 6 32.80 11.72 56.15
N LEU A 7 33.32 12.96 56.10
CA LEU A 7 32.89 13.98 55.12
C LEU A 7 33.42 13.70 53.69
N LEU A 8 34.61 13.10 53.58
CA LEU A 8 35.14 12.67 52.28
C LEU A 8 34.42 11.43 51.75
N LEU A 9 34.04 10.47 52.61
CA LEU A 9 33.31 9.28 52.18
C LEU A 9 31.89 9.60 51.68
N THR A 10 31.20 10.56 52.31
CA THR A 10 29.88 11.01 51.85
C THR A 10 29.95 11.80 50.55
N LEU A 11 31.01 12.60 50.34
CA LEU A 11 31.21 13.33 49.08
C LEU A 11 31.51 12.38 47.90
N VAL A 12 32.30 11.33 48.12
CA VAL A 12 32.60 10.31 47.09
C VAL A 12 31.34 9.49 46.74
N LEU A 13 30.50 9.15 47.72
CA LEU A 13 29.23 8.45 47.47
C LEU A 13 28.21 9.33 46.71
N LEU A 14 28.15 10.64 47.00
CA LEU A 14 27.30 11.59 46.27
C LEU A 14 27.78 11.81 44.83
N VAL A 15 29.10 11.85 44.59
CA VAL A 15 29.65 11.97 43.23
C VAL A 15 29.45 10.68 42.42
N SER A 16 29.49 9.49 43.05
CA SER A 16 29.16 8.22 42.36
C SER A 16 27.67 8.04 42.06
N LEU A 17 26.78 8.70 42.82
CA LEU A 17 25.34 8.70 42.55
C LEU A 17 24.93 9.71 41.47
N LEU A 18 25.72 10.78 41.27
CA LEU A 18 25.49 11.74 40.18
C LEU A 18 25.99 11.26 38.80
N SER A 19 26.96 10.35 38.75
CA SER A 19 27.43 9.75 37.49
C SER A 19 26.56 8.58 36.98
N PHE A 20 25.47 8.24 37.69
CA PHE A 20 24.47 7.27 37.23
C PHE A 20 23.24 7.92 36.58
N ALA A 21 23.27 9.25 36.35
CA ALA A 21 22.23 9.94 35.60
C ALA A 21 22.71 10.22 34.17
N ILE A 22 21.85 9.86 33.22
CA ILE A 22 21.94 10.14 31.78
C ILE A 22 22.77 9.12 30.97
N MET A 23 22.41 7.84 31.05
CA MET A 23 22.11 7.18 29.77
C MET A 23 20.80 7.79 29.28
N THR A 24 20.89 8.87 28.48
CA THR A 24 19.85 9.10 27.48
C THR A 24 19.89 7.89 26.57
N VAL A 25 19.13 6.85 26.93
CA VAL A 25 18.62 5.96 25.91
C VAL A 25 17.70 6.84 25.09
N THR A 26 18.24 7.49 24.07
CA THR A 26 17.46 7.92 22.93
C THR A 26 16.96 6.62 22.31
N TYR A 27 15.90 6.04 22.86
CA TYR A 27 14.96 5.33 22.04
C TYR A 27 14.47 6.40 21.08
N SER A 28 15.14 6.50 19.92
CA SER A 28 14.47 6.95 18.72
C SER A 28 13.27 6.02 18.64
N SER A 29 12.11 6.48 19.13
CA SER A 29 10.88 5.73 18.95
C SER A 29 10.78 5.55 17.45
N VAL A 30 10.93 4.30 17.01
CA VAL A 30 10.79 3.97 15.62
C VAL A 30 9.37 4.37 15.26
N ASN A 31 9.22 5.51 14.60
CA ASN A 31 7.90 5.96 14.20
C ASN A 31 7.57 5.30 12.87
N LEU A 32 7.10 4.05 12.96
CA LEU A 32 6.66 3.27 11.81
C LEU A 32 5.60 4.02 10.98
N TYR A 33 4.79 4.84 11.65
CA TYR A 33 3.70 5.59 11.02
C TYR A 33 4.19 6.79 10.21
N GLU A 34 5.26 7.45 10.66
CA GLU A 34 5.90 8.53 9.88
C GLU A 34 6.37 8.06 8.50
N GLN A 35 6.71 6.78 8.36
CA GLN A 35 7.09 6.21 7.06
C GLN A 35 5.93 6.21 6.05
N ASN A 36 4.68 6.38 6.50
CA ASN A 36 3.50 6.43 5.63
C ASN A 36 3.06 7.87 5.25
N VAL A 37 3.74 8.90 5.77
CA VAL A 37 3.39 10.32 5.52
C VAL A 37 3.43 10.65 4.04
N MET A 38 4.51 10.30 3.34
CA MET A 38 4.65 10.64 1.92
C MET A 38 3.66 9.86 1.03
N GLY A 39 3.40 8.59 1.32
CA GLY A 39 2.40 7.80 0.59
C GLY A 39 0.99 8.38 0.77
N THR A 40 0.62 8.72 2.01
CA THR A 40 -0.69 9.34 2.32
C THR A 40 -0.81 10.73 1.69
N LEU A 41 0.23 11.56 1.75
CA LEU A 41 0.23 12.88 1.10
C LEU A 41 0.17 12.77 -0.42
N TRP A 42 0.81 11.77 -1.03
CA TRP A 42 0.69 11.55 -2.46
C TRP A 42 -0.76 11.26 -2.85
N VAL A 43 -1.47 10.39 -2.14
CA VAL A 43 -2.90 10.14 -2.36
C VAL A 43 -3.74 11.42 -2.13
N GLN A 44 -3.54 12.10 -1.00
CA GLN A 44 -4.38 13.24 -0.61
C GLN A 44 -4.14 14.54 -1.38
N LYS A 45 -2.91 14.77 -1.84
CA LYS A 45 -2.45 16.09 -2.28
C LYS A 45 -1.85 16.11 -3.68
N SER A 46 -1.38 14.99 -4.20
CA SER A 46 -0.80 15.00 -5.54
C SER A 46 -1.90 15.14 -6.59
N ALA A 47 -1.66 15.99 -7.59
CA ALA A 47 -2.52 16.04 -8.77
C ALA A 47 -2.35 14.76 -9.61
N GLU A 48 -1.20 14.10 -9.48
CA GLU A 48 -0.82 12.86 -10.16
C GLU A 48 -1.70 11.69 -9.72
N PHE A 49 -1.95 11.50 -8.41
CA PHE A 49 -2.90 10.50 -7.94
C PHE A 49 -4.29 10.73 -8.52
N ARG A 50 -4.76 11.99 -8.51
CA ARG A 50 -6.05 12.35 -9.11
C ARG A 50 -6.09 12.05 -10.61
N ALA A 51 -5.01 12.36 -11.34
CA ALA A 51 -4.90 12.06 -12.77
C ALA A 51 -4.90 10.55 -13.04
N LEU A 52 -4.19 9.77 -12.23
CA LEU A 52 -4.19 8.31 -12.30
C LEU A 52 -5.57 7.73 -12.03
N SER A 53 -6.28 8.23 -11.01
CA SER A 53 -7.66 7.81 -10.74
C SER A 53 -8.57 8.05 -11.96
N TYR A 54 -8.51 9.24 -12.58
CA TYR A 54 -9.25 9.49 -13.82
C TYR A 54 -8.81 8.59 -14.97
N GLN A 55 -7.50 8.37 -15.15
CA GLN A 55 -6.98 7.47 -16.18
C GLN A 55 -7.52 6.05 -16.01
N THR A 56 -7.54 5.55 -14.78
CA THR A 56 -8.05 4.22 -14.43
C THR A 56 -9.54 4.08 -14.80
N PHE A 57 -10.39 5.04 -14.40
CA PHE A 57 -11.82 4.97 -14.72
C PHE A 57 -12.12 5.25 -16.21
N ASN A 58 -11.33 6.09 -16.88
CA ASN A 58 -11.45 6.29 -18.32
C ASN A 58 -11.08 5.02 -19.09
N LEU A 59 -10.02 4.32 -18.69
CA LEU A 59 -9.64 3.04 -19.27
C LEU A 59 -10.73 1.99 -19.04
N ALA A 60 -11.25 1.88 -17.81
CA ALA A 60 -12.36 0.97 -17.50
C ALA A 60 -13.57 1.24 -18.39
N LYS A 61 -13.92 2.52 -18.60
CA LYS A 61 -14.99 2.92 -19.52
C LYS A 61 -14.74 2.47 -20.95
N VAL A 62 -13.52 2.63 -21.47
CA VAL A 62 -13.16 2.15 -22.81
C VAL A 62 -13.33 0.64 -22.91
N ARG A 63 -12.96 -0.13 -21.88
CA ARG A 63 -13.16 -1.59 -21.85
C ARG A 63 -14.63 -1.99 -21.83
N VAL A 64 -15.44 -1.34 -21.01
CA VAL A 64 -16.89 -1.54 -21.00
C VAL A 64 -17.51 -1.20 -22.36
N GLN A 65 -17.09 -0.11 -23.00
CA GLN A 65 -17.57 0.26 -24.34
C GLN A 65 -17.22 -0.78 -25.40
N ALA A 66 -15.99 -1.30 -25.38
CA ALA A 66 -15.58 -2.34 -26.31
C ALA A 66 -16.37 -3.64 -26.12
N ASP A 67 -16.61 -4.03 -24.86
CA ASP A 67 -17.39 -5.22 -24.54
C ASP A 67 -18.88 -5.08 -24.91
N LEU A 68 -19.48 -3.92 -24.66
CA LEU A 68 -20.86 -3.62 -25.07
C LEU A 68 -21.05 -3.64 -26.60
N ALA A 69 -20.01 -3.30 -27.36
CA ALA A 69 -20.03 -3.38 -28.82
C ALA A 69 -19.89 -4.81 -29.35
N ASP A 70 -19.48 -5.78 -28.52
CA ASP A 70 -19.41 -7.18 -28.90
C ASP A 70 -20.81 -7.82 -28.84
N GLU A 71 -21.45 -7.89 -30.01
CA GLU A 71 -22.77 -8.49 -30.16
C GLU A 71 -22.79 -10.01 -29.89
N SER A 72 -21.62 -10.69 -29.82
CA SER A 72 -21.55 -12.12 -29.52
C SER A 72 -21.87 -12.44 -28.05
N VAL A 73 -21.65 -11.49 -27.14
CA VAL A 73 -21.94 -11.65 -25.71
C VAL A 73 -23.43 -11.41 -25.45
N LYS A 74 -24.15 -12.51 -25.18
CA LYS A 74 -25.60 -12.51 -24.91
C LYS A 74 -25.98 -12.56 -23.43
N LYS A 75 -25.02 -12.85 -22.54
CA LYS A 75 -25.25 -12.89 -21.10
C LYS A 75 -25.41 -11.47 -20.53
N PRO A 76 -26.14 -11.30 -19.42
CA PRO A 76 -26.11 -10.06 -18.64
C PRO A 76 -24.67 -9.69 -18.29
N ARG A 77 -24.36 -8.40 -18.34
CA ARG A 77 -23.00 -7.89 -18.16
C ARG A 77 -22.84 -7.32 -16.77
N THR A 78 -21.69 -7.59 -16.16
CA THR A 78 -21.36 -7.08 -14.84
C THR A 78 -19.94 -6.54 -14.78
N ILE A 79 -19.68 -5.69 -13.81
CA ILE A 79 -18.34 -5.35 -13.34
C ILE A 79 -18.24 -5.60 -11.85
N VAL A 80 -17.04 -5.92 -11.40
CA VAL A 80 -16.74 -6.11 -9.98
C VAL A 80 -15.78 -5.02 -9.54
N VAL A 81 -16.06 -4.37 -8.43
CA VAL A 81 -15.19 -3.34 -7.84
C VAL A 81 -14.95 -3.63 -6.37
N ASP A 82 -13.70 -3.45 -5.92
CA ASP A 82 -13.43 -3.24 -4.51
C ASP A 82 -13.97 -1.88 -4.04
N LEU A 83 -14.11 -1.70 -2.71
CA LEU A 83 -14.52 -0.44 -2.10
C LEU A 83 -13.34 0.46 -1.71
N ASP A 84 -12.48 -0.03 -0.81
CA ASP A 84 -11.55 0.80 -0.06
C ASP A 84 -10.32 1.11 -0.92
N GLU A 85 -9.97 2.37 -1.09
CA GLU A 85 -8.90 2.83 -1.99
C GLU A 85 -9.14 2.54 -3.50
N THR A 86 -10.27 1.93 -3.84
CA THR A 86 -10.73 1.73 -5.22
C THR A 86 -11.82 2.73 -5.62
N ILE A 87 -12.95 2.76 -4.90
CA ILE A 87 -14.03 3.73 -5.14
C ILE A 87 -14.31 4.66 -3.96
N LEU A 88 -13.89 4.29 -2.75
CA LEU A 88 -13.94 5.11 -1.54
C LEU A 88 -12.53 5.49 -1.09
N ASP A 89 -12.32 6.77 -0.78
CA ASP A 89 -11.07 7.33 -0.27
C ASP A 89 -11.07 7.30 1.27
N ASN A 90 -10.27 6.43 1.86
CA ASN A 90 -10.07 6.30 3.31
C ASN A 90 -8.75 6.94 3.76
N SER A 91 -8.08 7.72 2.93
CA SER A 91 -6.81 8.37 3.29
C SER A 91 -6.94 9.30 4.50
N GLN A 92 -8.14 9.82 4.80
CA GLN A 92 -8.39 10.58 6.04
C GLN A 92 -8.19 9.73 7.30
N TYR A 93 -8.60 8.46 7.26
CA TYR A 93 -8.33 7.51 8.34
C TYR A 93 -6.82 7.22 8.46
N GLN A 94 -6.12 7.05 7.33
CA GLN A 94 -4.66 6.87 7.34
C GLN A 94 -3.94 8.09 7.93
N ALA A 95 -4.34 9.30 7.56
CA ALA A 95 -3.80 10.54 8.15
C ALA A 95 -4.07 10.62 9.66
N TRP A 96 -5.26 10.20 10.11
CA TRP A 96 -5.58 10.13 11.53
C TRP A 96 -4.66 9.16 12.29
N LEU A 97 -4.42 7.96 11.75
CA LEU A 97 -3.48 6.99 12.33
C LEU A 97 -2.07 7.56 12.46
N ILE A 98 -1.58 8.24 11.41
CA ILE A 98 -0.25 8.86 11.39
C ILE A 98 -0.13 9.90 12.52
N VAL A 99 -1.08 10.85 12.59
CA VAL A 99 -1.05 11.94 13.58
C VAL A 99 -1.09 11.41 15.01
N HIS A 100 -1.78 10.29 15.25
CA HIS A 100 -1.92 9.70 16.59
C HIS A 100 -0.90 8.60 16.89
N GLY A 101 -0.06 8.22 15.92
CA GLY A 101 0.92 7.14 16.07
C GLY A 101 0.27 5.79 16.37
N LEU A 102 -0.81 5.44 15.68
CA LEU A 102 -1.61 4.23 15.91
C LEU A 102 -1.53 3.24 14.76
N GLU A 103 -1.52 1.94 15.09
CA GLU A 103 -1.73 0.88 14.10
C GLU A 103 -3.20 0.81 13.71
N HIS A 104 -3.46 0.40 12.47
CA HIS A 104 -4.81 0.03 12.06
C HIS A 104 -5.37 -1.03 13.02
N SER A 105 -6.57 -0.77 13.55
CA SER A 105 -7.26 -1.69 14.43
C SER A 105 -8.76 -1.72 14.09
N SER A 106 -9.42 -2.85 14.33
CA SER A 106 -10.88 -2.92 14.19
C SER A 106 -11.59 -1.92 15.12
N SER A 107 -11.01 -1.61 16.28
CA SER A 107 -11.59 -0.65 17.24
C SER A 107 -11.65 0.79 16.73
N THR A 108 -10.80 1.17 15.78
CA THR A 108 -10.78 2.52 15.18
C THR A 108 -11.35 2.53 13.77
N TRP A 109 -11.16 1.44 13.01
CA TRP A 109 -11.71 1.28 11.67
C TRP A 109 -13.23 1.15 11.66
N ASN A 110 -13.82 0.40 12.60
CA ASN A 110 -15.27 0.22 12.66
C ASN A 110 -16.01 1.56 12.83
N PRO A 111 -15.65 2.44 13.79
CA PRO A 111 -16.24 3.78 13.87
C PRO A 111 -16.08 4.63 12.61
N TRP A 112 -14.95 4.54 11.90
CA TRP A 112 -14.72 5.25 10.64
C TRP A 112 -15.71 4.80 9.55
N THR A 113 -15.83 3.48 9.34
CA THR A 113 -16.77 2.94 8.34
C THR A 113 -18.24 3.21 8.70
N GLN A 114 -18.60 3.15 9.98
CA GLN A 114 -19.93 3.49 10.48
C GLN A 114 -20.30 4.96 10.26
N ALA A 115 -19.34 5.88 10.37
CA ALA A 115 -19.58 7.30 10.10
C ALA A 115 -20.12 7.51 8.68
N GLY A 116 -19.64 6.71 7.72
CA GLY A 116 -20.12 6.70 6.34
C GLY A 116 -19.82 8.01 5.62
N ILE A 117 -18.60 8.53 5.81
CA ILE A 117 -18.15 9.84 5.33
C ILE A 117 -16.94 9.78 4.37
N ALA A 118 -16.51 8.58 3.97
CA ALA A 118 -15.41 8.44 3.03
C ALA A 118 -15.79 9.10 1.69
N PRO A 119 -14.98 10.01 1.13
CA PRO A 119 -15.24 10.59 -0.18
C PRO A 119 -15.18 9.54 -1.30
N ALA A 120 -15.81 9.84 -2.43
CA ALA A 120 -15.64 9.03 -3.64
C ALA A 120 -14.27 9.29 -4.29
N MET A 121 -13.66 8.24 -4.85
CA MET A 121 -12.49 8.37 -5.71
C MET A 121 -12.82 9.19 -6.98
N PRO A 122 -11.91 10.06 -7.46
CA PRO A 122 -12.15 10.88 -8.65
C PRO A 122 -12.51 10.07 -9.89
N GLY A 123 -13.73 10.20 -10.40
CA GLY A 123 -14.22 9.49 -11.59
C GLY A 123 -15.04 8.23 -11.29
N ALA A 124 -14.98 7.71 -10.07
CA ALA A 124 -15.66 6.46 -9.70
C ALA A 124 -17.18 6.57 -9.88
N VAL A 125 -17.82 7.59 -9.28
CA VAL A 125 -19.28 7.77 -9.36
C VAL A 125 -19.75 7.94 -10.81
N GLN A 126 -19.03 8.73 -11.62
CA GLN A 126 -19.40 8.94 -13.02
C GLN A 126 -19.29 7.64 -13.83
N PHE A 127 -18.24 6.85 -13.60
CA PHE A 127 -18.03 5.59 -14.29
C PHE A 127 -19.07 4.54 -13.91
N LEU A 128 -19.35 4.34 -12.62
CA LEU A 128 -20.32 3.32 -12.20
C LEU A 128 -21.75 3.68 -12.64
N LYS A 129 -22.14 4.96 -12.58
CA LYS A 129 -23.41 5.41 -13.16
C LYS A 129 -23.48 5.19 -14.68
N TYR A 130 -22.35 5.31 -15.38
CA TYR A 130 -22.30 4.99 -16.80
C TYR A 130 -22.55 3.49 -17.04
N CYS A 131 -22.00 2.61 -16.20
CA CYS A 131 -22.28 1.17 -16.26
C CYS A 131 -23.78 0.88 -16.05
N GLU A 132 -24.38 1.41 -14.97
CA GLU A 132 -25.81 1.22 -14.69
C GLU A 132 -26.69 1.73 -15.84
N ALA A 133 -26.39 2.92 -16.38
CA ALA A 133 -27.14 3.49 -17.50
C ALA A 133 -27.04 2.70 -18.82
N ASN A 134 -26.09 1.77 -18.92
CA ASN A 134 -25.89 0.87 -20.06
C ASN A 134 -26.16 -0.60 -19.69
N GLU A 135 -26.98 -0.84 -18.66
CA GLU A 135 -27.42 -2.19 -18.24
C GLU A 135 -26.25 -3.11 -17.85
N VAL A 136 -25.16 -2.52 -17.32
CA VAL A 136 -24.03 -3.24 -16.72
C VAL A 136 -24.15 -3.15 -15.20
N GLU A 137 -24.47 -4.26 -14.53
CA GLU A 137 -24.60 -4.30 -13.07
C GLU A 137 -23.23 -4.10 -12.40
N VAL A 138 -23.25 -3.41 -11.26
CA VAL A 138 -22.05 -3.15 -10.46
C VAL A 138 -22.09 -3.99 -9.19
N PHE A 139 -21.14 -4.91 -9.04
CA PHE A 139 -20.93 -5.68 -7.81
C PHE A 139 -19.80 -5.07 -6.98
N TYR A 140 -20.09 -4.79 -5.71
CA TYR A 140 -19.14 -4.26 -4.73
C TYR A 140 -18.64 -5.39 -3.84
N ILE A 141 -17.39 -5.83 -4.02
CA ILE A 141 -16.82 -6.91 -3.22
C ILE A 141 -15.71 -6.35 -2.32
N SER A 142 -15.99 -6.25 -1.03
CA SER A 142 -15.10 -5.60 -0.06
C SER A 142 -14.80 -6.48 1.16
N ASN A 143 -13.62 -6.30 1.74
CA ASN A 143 -13.25 -6.92 3.01
C ASN A 143 -13.66 -6.12 4.25
N ARG A 144 -14.53 -5.11 4.10
CA ARG A 144 -15.29 -4.56 5.24
C ARG A 144 -16.13 -5.66 5.87
N LYS A 145 -16.20 -5.65 7.21
CA LYS A 145 -16.92 -6.65 8.00
C LYS A 145 -18.38 -6.25 8.20
N VAL A 146 -19.26 -7.24 8.17
CA VAL A 146 -20.58 -7.13 8.81
C VAL A 146 -20.36 -7.31 10.31
N LEU A 147 -20.69 -6.29 11.10
CA LEU A 147 -20.60 -6.33 12.57
C LEU A 147 -21.87 -6.98 13.12
N ASP A 148 -21.82 -7.49 14.36
CA ASP A 148 -22.97 -8.21 14.98
C ASP A 148 -24.26 -7.38 15.02
N ASP A 149 -24.13 -6.05 15.12
CA ASP A 149 -25.23 -5.08 15.11
C ASP A 149 -25.55 -4.54 13.68
N ASN A 150 -24.95 -5.14 12.66
CA ASN A 150 -25.02 -4.74 11.24
C ASN A 150 -24.53 -3.30 10.95
N SER A 151 -23.85 -2.65 11.89
CA SER A 151 -23.48 -1.24 11.79
C SER A 151 -22.43 -0.96 10.70
N GLY A 152 -21.50 -1.90 10.45
CA GLY A 152 -20.48 -1.78 9.39
C GLY A 152 -21.08 -1.77 7.98
N TYR A 153 -22.08 -2.61 7.75
CA TYR A 153 -22.83 -2.67 6.48
C TYR A 153 -23.67 -1.42 6.28
N THR A 154 -24.48 -1.05 7.28
CA THR A 154 -25.38 0.10 7.21
C THR A 154 -24.62 1.43 7.01
N GLY A 155 -23.48 1.62 7.69
CA GLY A 155 -22.62 2.79 7.51
C GLY A 155 -22.07 2.91 6.08
N THR A 156 -21.65 1.78 5.50
CA THR A 156 -21.12 1.76 4.13
C THR A 156 -22.21 1.97 3.08
N VAL A 157 -23.36 1.30 3.20
CA VAL A 157 -24.50 1.50 2.30
C VAL A 157 -24.98 2.95 2.34
N LYS A 158 -25.04 3.56 3.53
CA LYS A 158 -25.34 4.99 3.68
C LYS A 158 -24.32 5.85 2.92
N ASN A 159 -23.03 5.56 3.06
CA ASN A 159 -21.97 6.28 2.38
C ASN A 159 -22.12 6.19 0.85
N LEU A 160 -22.34 4.98 0.33
CA LEU A 160 -22.45 4.72 -1.10
C LEU A 160 -23.67 5.43 -1.71
N LYS A 161 -24.83 5.34 -1.03
CA LYS A 161 -26.06 6.04 -1.44
C LYS A 161 -25.89 7.56 -1.40
N ALA A 162 -25.25 8.10 -0.36
CA ALA A 162 -25.02 9.54 -0.24
C ALA A 162 -24.12 10.10 -1.36
N LEU A 163 -23.17 9.31 -1.85
CA LEU A 163 -22.32 9.65 -2.99
C LEU A 163 -23.01 9.40 -4.34
N GLY A 164 -24.15 8.70 -4.33
CA GLY A 164 -24.94 8.39 -5.52
C GLY A 164 -24.37 7.23 -6.34
N PHE A 165 -23.70 6.27 -5.73
CA PHE A 165 -23.33 5.03 -6.43
C PHE A 165 -24.58 4.21 -6.80
N PRO A 166 -24.55 3.47 -7.93
CA PRO A 166 -25.65 2.61 -8.38
C PRO A 166 -25.68 1.25 -7.64
N ASN A 167 -26.72 0.44 -7.85
CA ASN A 167 -26.78 -0.96 -7.34
C ASN A 167 -26.43 -1.11 -5.83
N VAL A 168 -26.84 -0.16 -4.98
CA VAL A 168 -26.50 -0.20 -3.54
C VAL A 168 -27.58 -0.94 -2.74
N ASP A 169 -27.59 -2.26 -2.87
CA ASP A 169 -28.48 -3.21 -2.20
C ASP A 169 -27.71 -4.46 -1.75
N GLU A 170 -28.42 -5.37 -1.05
CA GLU A 170 -27.82 -6.57 -0.44
C GLU A 170 -27.38 -7.63 -1.47
N GLU A 171 -27.89 -7.58 -2.70
CA GLU A 171 -27.47 -8.50 -3.77
C GLU A 171 -26.11 -8.11 -4.33
N HIS A 172 -25.86 -6.81 -4.45
CA HIS A 172 -24.67 -6.27 -5.10
C HIS A 172 -23.56 -5.88 -4.13
N VAL A 173 -23.85 -5.60 -2.87
CA VAL A 173 -22.87 -5.19 -1.84
C VAL A 173 -22.45 -6.39 -0.99
N LEU A 174 -21.31 -7.01 -1.34
CA LEU A 174 -20.86 -8.28 -0.79
C LEU A 174 -19.64 -8.13 0.13
N PHE A 175 -19.86 -8.22 1.42
CA PHE A 175 -18.86 -8.02 2.47
C PHE A 175 -18.16 -9.30 2.91
N THR A 176 -17.04 -9.18 3.65
CA THR A 176 -16.37 -10.38 4.17
C THR A 176 -17.24 -11.06 5.22
N THR A 177 -17.30 -12.39 5.14
CA THR A 177 -17.88 -13.26 6.17
C THR A 177 -16.74 -13.88 6.98
N ASP A 178 -16.21 -15.02 6.53
CA ASP A 178 -15.25 -15.83 7.29
C ASP A 178 -13.80 -15.61 6.82
N SER A 179 -13.61 -15.11 5.59
CA SER A 179 -12.30 -15.02 4.95
C SER A 179 -12.16 -13.77 4.08
N SER A 180 -10.95 -13.19 4.09
CA SER A 180 -10.57 -12.08 3.20
C SER A 180 -10.45 -12.50 1.74
N ASN A 181 -10.50 -13.80 1.44
CA ASN A 181 -10.61 -14.31 0.07
C ASN A 181 -11.95 -13.85 -0.53
N LYS A 182 -11.87 -13.29 -1.73
CA LYS A 182 -13.01 -12.73 -2.47
C LYS A 182 -13.60 -13.69 -3.51
N THR A 183 -13.04 -14.89 -3.70
CA THR A 183 -13.47 -15.83 -4.74
C THR A 183 -14.95 -16.19 -4.64
N ASP A 184 -15.45 -16.62 -3.48
CA ASP A 184 -16.86 -17.02 -3.36
C ASP A 184 -17.82 -15.88 -3.70
N ARG A 185 -17.45 -14.64 -3.36
CA ARG A 185 -18.23 -13.44 -3.69
C ARG A 185 -18.11 -13.05 -5.16
N ARG A 186 -16.95 -13.27 -5.79
CA ARG A 186 -16.79 -13.10 -7.24
C ARG A 186 -17.64 -14.09 -8.01
N THR A 187 -17.73 -15.34 -7.54
CA THR A 187 -18.60 -16.36 -8.15
C THR A 187 -20.06 -15.89 -8.20
N ILE A 188 -20.56 -15.17 -7.18
CA ILE A 188 -21.92 -14.59 -7.21
C ILE A 188 -22.07 -13.58 -8.36
N ALA A 189 -21.07 -12.73 -8.59
CA ALA A 189 -21.08 -11.75 -9.69
C ALA A 189 -20.88 -12.39 -11.08
N GLU A 190 -20.30 -13.59 -11.13
CA GLU A 190 -20.04 -14.38 -12.33
C GLU A 190 -21.19 -15.32 -12.69
N ASP A 191 -22.08 -15.63 -11.73
CA ASP A 191 -23.14 -16.61 -11.91
C ASP A 191 -24.13 -16.17 -12.99
N GLU A 192 -24.25 -16.99 -14.03
CA GLU A 192 -25.00 -16.72 -15.27
C GLU A 192 -24.68 -15.40 -15.99
N LYS A 193 -23.62 -14.70 -15.58
CA LYS A 193 -23.24 -13.35 -15.99
C LYS A 193 -21.92 -13.32 -16.76
N HIS A 194 -21.67 -12.23 -17.47
CA HIS A 194 -20.40 -11.92 -18.12
C HIS A 194 -19.72 -10.77 -17.39
N VAL A 195 -18.71 -11.10 -16.57
CA VAL A 195 -17.89 -10.08 -15.91
C VAL A 195 -16.91 -9.48 -16.93
N ILE A 196 -17.14 -8.21 -17.25
CA ILE A 196 -16.31 -7.44 -18.18
C ILE A 196 -14.92 -7.21 -17.56
N LEU A 197 -14.89 -6.69 -16.34
CA LEU A 197 -13.66 -6.32 -15.64
C LEU A 197 -13.82 -6.37 -14.12
N TYR A 198 -12.67 -6.47 -13.45
CA TYR A 198 -12.50 -6.34 -12.01
C TYR A 198 -11.67 -5.09 -11.72
N MET A 199 -12.07 -4.30 -10.72
CA MET A 199 -11.34 -3.10 -10.28
C MET A 199 -10.92 -3.23 -8.83
N GLY A 200 -9.68 -2.85 -8.53
CA GLY A 200 -9.12 -2.97 -7.19
C GLY A 200 -7.78 -2.27 -7.03
N ASP A 201 -7.39 -1.97 -5.81
CA ASP A 201 -6.05 -1.50 -5.46
C ASP A 201 -5.11 -2.63 -5.02
N ASN A 202 -5.68 -3.82 -4.74
CA ASN A 202 -4.95 -5.01 -4.34
C ASN A 202 -5.09 -6.14 -5.37
N LEU A 203 -4.01 -6.87 -5.64
CA LEU A 203 -4.02 -7.98 -6.60
C LEU A 203 -5.02 -9.08 -6.25
N ASN A 204 -5.36 -9.23 -4.96
CA ASN A 204 -6.36 -10.20 -4.50
C ASN A 204 -7.82 -9.80 -4.81
N ASP A 205 -8.05 -8.57 -5.28
CA ASP A 205 -9.34 -8.13 -5.80
C ASP A 205 -9.68 -8.82 -7.12
N PHE A 206 -8.65 -9.15 -7.90
CA PHE A 206 -8.77 -9.78 -9.22
C PHE A 206 -8.80 -11.31 -9.13
N LEU A 207 -7.81 -11.90 -8.47
CA LEU A 207 -7.58 -13.34 -8.40
C LEU A 207 -7.02 -13.71 -7.04
N ASN A 208 -7.37 -14.89 -6.53
CA ASN A 208 -6.81 -15.36 -5.26
C ASN A 208 -5.39 -15.97 -5.43
N ASP A 209 -4.86 -16.08 -6.64
CA ASP A 209 -3.51 -16.59 -6.93
C ASP A 209 -2.41 -15.76 -6.23
N PHE A 210 -2.68 -14.51 -5.86
CA PHE A 210 -1.74 -13.62 -5.17
C PHE A 210 -1.77 -13.76 -3.64
N ALA A 211 -2.70 -14.54 -3.09
CA ALA A 211 -2.93 -14.62 -1.66
C ALA A 211 -1.75 -15.29 -0.96
N LYS A 212 -1.22 -14.64 0.07
CA LYS A 212 -0.13 -15.17 0.91
C LYS A 212 1.21 -15.39 0.20
N LEU A 213 1.39 -14.89 -1.02
CA LEU A 213 2.66 -14.93 -1.74
C LEU A 213 3.69 -13.93 -1.17
N GLY A 214 4.96 -14.33 -1.15
CA GLY A 214 6.08 -13.44 -0.82
C GLY A 214 6.30 -12.35 -1.89
N VAL A 215 7.15 -11.37 -1.59
CA VAL A 215 7.39 -10.21 -2.47
C VAL A 215 7.78 -10.63 -3.90
N ASP A 216 8.76 -11.52 -4.06
CA ASP A 216 9.24 -11.96 -5.37
C ASP A 216 8.20 -12.83 -6.11
N GLU A 217 7.49 -13.69 -5.38
CA GLU A 217 6.44 -14.54 -5.93
C GLU A 217 5.27 -13.71 -6.46
N ARG A 218 4.93 -12.60 -5.79
CA ARG A 218 3.92 -11.66 -6.27
C ARG A 218 4.33 -11.02 -7.59
N VAL A 219 5.60 -10.64 -7.76
CA VAL A 219 6.11 -10.09 -9.03
C VAL A 219 6.00 -11.11 -10.15
N VAL A 220 6.44 -12.36 -9.90
CA VAL A 220 6.31 -13.46 -10.88
C VAL A 220 4.85 -13.70 -11.25
N MET A 221 3.95 -13.68 -10.27
CA MET A 221 2.52 -13.85 -10.51
C MET A 221 1.94 -12.67 -11.30
N THR A 222 2.39 -11.44 -11.07
CA THR A 222 2.00 -10.27 -11.86
C THR A 222 2.45 -10.44 -13.32
N ASP A 223 3.69 -10.87 -13.55
CA ASP A 223 4.21 -11.10 -14.91
C ASP A 223 3.45 -12.19 -15.67
N LYS A 224 2.96 -13.22 -14.96
CA LYS A 224 2.08 -14.26 -15.53
C LYS A 224 0.78 -13.68 -16.09
N TYR A 225 0.23 -12.64 -15.47
CA TYR A 225 -1.03 -11.99 -15.87
C TYR A 225 -0.84 -10.62 -16.51
N LYS A 226 0.37 -10.29 -16.99
CA LYS A 226 0.73 -8.94 -17.49
C LYS A 226 -0.26 -8.38 -18.53
N ASP A 227 -0.81 -9.23 -19.39
CA ASP A 227 -1.72 -8.85 -20.48
C ASP A 227 -3.16 -8.62 -20.00
N GLU A 228 -3.51 -9.06 -18.79
CA GLU A 228 -4.82 -8.81 -18.18
C GLU A 228 -4.90 -7.42 -17.54
N PHE A 229 -3.78 -6.85 -17.11
CA PHE A 229 -3.74 -5.53 -16.49
C PHE A 229 -4.03 -4.43 -17.51
N GLY A 230 -5.02 -3.59 -17.20
CA GLY A 230 -5.58 -2.60 -18.13
C GLY A 230 -6.53 -3.20 -19.16
N SER A 231 -6.82 -4.50 -19.10
CA SER A 231 -7.86 -5.20 -19.86
C SER A 231 -8.96 -5.66 -18.89
N LYS A 232 -8.84 -6.88 -18.34
CA LYS A 232 -9.79 -7.43 -17.36
C LYS A 232 -9.51 -6.98 -15.94
N PHE A 233 -8.27 -6.65 -15.60
CA PHE A 233 -7.86 -6.17 -14.27
C PHE A 233 -7.51 -4.69 -14.34
N ILE A 234 -8.32 -3.85 -13.70
CA ILE A 234 -8.12 -2.40 -13.68
C ILE A 234 -7.62 -1.97 -12.30
N VAL A 235 -6.38 -1.49 -12.24
CA VAL A 235 -5.66 -1.25 -10.98
C VAL A 235 -5.78 0.20 -10.52
N MET A 236 -6.05 0.38 -9.23
CA MET A 236 -5.93 1.65 -8.52
C MET A 236 -4.62 1.71 -7.72
N PRO A 237 -3.89 2.84 -7.71
CA PRO A 237 -2.65 2.94 -6.96
C PRO A 237 -2.91 3.19 -5.47
N ASN A 238 -2.50 2.26 -4.60
CA ASN A 238 -2.54 2.46 -3.14
C ASN A 238 -1.15 2.24 -2.51
N PRO A 239 -0.38 3.31 -2.26
CA PRO A 239 0.90 3.21 -1.57
C PRO A 239 0.78 3.26 -0.04
N MET A 240 -0.42 3.39 0.51
CA MET A 240 -0.63 3.63 1.94
C MET A 240 -0.62 2.34 2.76
N TYR A 241 -1.17 1.27 2.20
CA TYR A 241 -1.25 -0.06 2.82
C TYR A 241 -1.62 -1.11 1.75
N GLY A 242 -1.62 -2.39 2.13
CA GLY A 242 -2.11 -3.45 1.27
C GLY A 242 -1.40 -4.79 1.50
N GLU A 243 -1.71 -5.78 0.68
CA GLU A 243 -1.03 -7.08 0.83
C GLU A 243 0.44 -7.04 0.41
N TRP A 244 0.84 -6.07 -0.41
CA TRP A 244 2.25 -5.80 -0.70
C TRP A 244 3.04 -5.50 0.59
N GLU A 245 2.43 -4.78 1.54
CA GLU A 245 3.03 -4.49 2.85
C GLU A 245 3.07 -5.74 3.73
N SER A 246 2.01 -6.56 3.70
CA SER A 246 1.97 -7.83 4.43
C SER A 246 3.06 -8.80 3.95
N ALA A 247 3.35 -8.82 2.64
CA ALA A 247 4.42 -9.62 2.06
C ALA A 247 5.81 -9.14 2.51
N ILE A 248 6.03 -7.83 2.66
CA ILE A 248 7.25 -7.26 3.26
C ILE A 248 7.46 -7.79 4.68
N TYR A 249 6.37 -7.95 5.44
CA TYR A 249 6.41 -8.50 6.80
C TYR A 249 6.44 -10.03 6.86
N GLU A 250 6.53 -10.73 5.72
CA GLU A 250 6.42 -12.19 5.66
C GLU A 250 5.15 -12.70 6.37
N TYR A 251 4.08 -11.90 6.31
CA TYR A 251 2.80 -12.12 6.98
C TYR A 251 2.87 -12.23 8.52
N LYS A 252 3.96 -11.79 9.15
CA LYS A 252 4.11 -11.66 10.62
C LYS A 252 3.40 -10.40 11.13
N LEU A 253 2.07 -10.35 10.99
CA LEU A 253 1.27 -9.15 11.30
C LEU A 253 1.34 -8.71 12.78
N GLY A 254 1.62 -9.65 13.69
CA GLY A 254 1.83 -9.39 15.11
C GLY A 254 3.24 -8.92 15.50
N ALA A 255 4.13 -8.71 14.53
CA ALA A 255 5.47 -8.16 14.79
C ALA A 255 5.37 -6.77 15.42
N SER A 256 6.32 -6.45 16.31
CA SER A 256 6.42 -5.14 16.94
C SER A 256 6.72 -4.05 15.91
N VAL A 257 6.44 -2.80 16.29
CA VAL A 257 6.74 -1.59 15.51
C VAL A 257 8.20 -1.55 15.06
N ALA A 258 9.13 -1.95 15.93
CA ALA A 258 10.56 -1.99 15.61
C ALA A 258 10.90 -3.06 14.58
N GLU A 259 10.33 -4.27 14.71
CA GLU A 259 10.52 -5.36 13.75
C GLU A 259 9.94 -5.00 12.38
N LYS A 260 8.73 -4.44 12.33
CA LYS A 260 8.10 -3.97 11.08
C LYS A 260 8.97 -2.92 10.37
N ALA A 261 9.50 -1.95 11.10
CA ALA A 261 10.34 -0.92 10.51
C ALA A 261 11.69 -1.47 10.02
N GLN A 262 12.25 -2.47 10.70
CA GLN A 262 13.46 -3.15 10.24
C GLN A 262 13.17 -3.94 8.96
N MET A 263 12.08 -4.72 8.93
CA MET A 263 11.66 -5.46 7.73
C MET A 263 11.45 -4.54 6.52
N ARG A 264 10.84 -3.36 6.70
CA ARG A 264 10.72 -2.36 5.62
C ARG A 264 12.08 -1.90 5.09
N LYS A 265 13.04 -1.60 5.98
CA LYS A 265 14.39 -1.16 5.59
C LYS A 265 15.18 -2.26 4.90
N ASP A 266 15.05 -3.50 5.37
CA ASP A 266 15.75 -4.66 4.81
C ASP A 266 15.26 -5.02 3.39
N LYS A 267 14.04 -4.62 3.02
CA LYS A 267 13.49 -4.79 1.67
C LYS A 267 13.83 -3.65 0.70
N LEU A 268 14.54 -2.61 1.13
CA LEU A 268 14.98 -1.55 0.22
C LEU A 268 16.13 -2.05 -0.65
N GLU A 269 16.02 -1.85 -1.96
CA GLU A 269 17.12 -2.06 -2.90
C GLU A 269 18.06 -0.85 -2.87
N LEU A 270 19.25 -1.04 -2.32
CA LEU A 270 20.23 0.02 -2.13
C LEU A 270 21.17 0.13 -3.33
N TRP A 271 21.31 1.33 -3.87
CA TRP A 271 22.44 1.64 -4.75
C TRP A 271 23.74 1.69 -3.95
N ASP A 272 24.71 0.85 -4.32
CA ASP A 272 26.05 0.90 -3.73
C ASP A 272 26.90 2.00 -4.37
N PHE A 273 26.91 3.17 -3.71
CA PHE A 273 27.74 4.32 -4.08
C PHE A 273 29.27 4.02 -4.05
N SER A 274 29.71 2.95 -3.39
CA SER A 274 31.13 2.64 -3.23
C SER A 274 31.78 2.00 -4.47
N VAL A 275 30.99 1.37 -5.35
CA VAL A 275 31.48 0.62 -6.52
C VAL A 275 32.16 1.54 -7.55
N ASP A 276 31.84 2.83 -7.58
CA ASP A 276 32.42 3.76 -8.57
C ASP A 276 33.75 4.40 -8.10
N LYS A 277 34.09 4.29 -6.81
CA LYS A 277 35.37 4.83 -6.28
C LYS A 277 36.57 3.94 -6.60
N THR A 278 36.39 2.66 -6.88
CA THR A 278 37.47 1.73 -7.26
C THR A 278 37.79 1.77 -8.76
N LYS A 279 36.84 2.11 -9.63
CA LYS A 279 37.13 2.38 -11.06
C LYS A 279 37.94 3.67 -11.26
N SER A 280 37.65 4.71 -10.47
CA SER A 280 38.47 5.94 -10.43
C SER A 280 39.93 5.66 -9.98
N LYS A 281 40.14 4.79 -8.98
CA LYS A 281 41.50 4.39 -8.56
C LYS A 281 42.24 3.55 -9.61
N ARG A 282 41.55 2.70 -10.38
CA ARG A 282 42.19 1.94 -11.49
C ARG A 282 42.62 2.85 -12.62
N LEU A 283 41.85 3.89 -12.96
CA LEU A 283 42.25 4.87 -13.97
C LEU A 283 43.44 5.73 -13.49
N PHE A 284 43.47 6.09 -12.21
CA PHE A 284 44.61 6.82 -11.63
C PHE A 284 45.89 5.97 -11.56
N TYR A 285 45.79 4.67 -11.28
CA TYR A 285 46.95 3.76 -11.27
C TYR A 285 47.46 3.44 -12.69
N LEU A 286 46.56 3.30 -13.66
CA LEU A 286 46.93 3.08 -15.07
C LEU A 286 47.56 4.32 -15.69
N LEU A 287 47.05 5.53 -15.43
CA LEU A 287 47.67 6.78 -15.88
C LEU A 287 49.03 7.03 -15.23
N LYS A 288 49.19 6.74 -13.92
CA LYS A 288 50.47 6.90 -13.23
C LYS A 288 51.54 5.93 -13.77
N ASN A 289 51.16 4.72 -14.15
CA ASN A 289 52.08 3.76 -14.79
C ASN A 289 52.37 4.09 -16.26
N PHE A 290 51.43 4.70 -16.99
CA PHE A 290 51.65 5.16 -18.36
C PHE A 290 52.70 6.29 -18.42
N PHE A 291 52.63 7.28 -17.53
CA PHE A 291 53.62 8.35 -17.44
C PHE A 291 54.99 7.91 -16.89
N MET A 292 55.04 6.82 -16.10
CA MET A 292 56.32 6.26 -15.63
C MET A 292 57.04 5.46 -16.72
N LEU A 293 56.30 4.85 -17.66
CA LEU A 293 56.88 4.11 -18.80
C LEU A 293 57.41 5.05 -19.90
N GLU A 294 56.75 6.18 -20.18
CA GLU A 294 57.29 7.19 -21.11
C GLU A 294 58.60 7.80 -20.63
N LYS A 295 58.74 8.04 -19.31
CA LYS A 295 59.98 8.57 -18.74
C LYS A 295 61.15 7.57 -18.80
N TYR A 296 60.86 6.27 -18.73
CA TYR A 296 61.87 5.23 -18.89
C TYR A 296 62.30 5.01 -20.35
N ALA A 297 61.42 5.31 -21.31
CA ALA A 297 61.74 5.21 -22.74
C ALA A 297 62.57 6.40 -23.26
N SER A 298 62.42 7.59 -22.67
CA SER A 298 63.20 8.78 -23.05
C SER A 298 64.63 8.80 -22.51
N ASP A 299 64.90 8.09 -21.40
CA ASP A 299 66.23 8.08 -20.75
C ASP A 299 67.16 6.97 -21.28
N ASN A 300 66.67 6.06 -22.13
CA ASN A 300 67.43 4.95 -22.72
C ASN A 300 67.72 5.11 -24.22
N THR A 301 67.62 6.32 -24.77
CA THR A 301 67.97 6.65 -26.17
C THR A 301 69.10 7.69 -26.28
N LYS A 302 70.14 7.53 -25.46
CA LYS A 302 71.45 8.18 -25.65
C LYS A 302 72.57 7.16 -25.65
#